data_AF-A0A836N6G1-F1
#
_entry.id   AF-A0A836N6G1-F1
#
_cell.length_a   1.000
_cell.length_b   1.000
_cell.length_c   1.000
_cell.angle_alpha   90.00
_cell.angle_beta   90.00
_cell.angle_gamma   90.00
#
_symmetry.space_group_name_H-M   'P 1'
#
loop_
_entity.id
_entity.type
_entity.pdbx_description
1 polymer ?
#
loop_
_entity_poly.entity_id
_entity_poly.type
_entity_poly.pdbx_seq_one_letter_code
_entity_poly.pdbx_strand_id
1 'polypeptide(L)'
;MQDIRQETLNECTRAEQSASVVLWEIDLTEVGGERYFFCNEQNEKGEPVTWQGRQYQPYPIQGSGFELNGKGTSTRPTLTVSNLYGMVTGMAEDLQSLVGGTVVRRKVYARFLDAVNFVNGNRDADPEQEVISRWRIEQCSELSAVSASFVLSTPTETDGAVFPGRIMLANT
;
A
#
# COMPACT_ATOMS: atom_id res chain seq x y z
N MET A 1 37.76 -33.25 -3.76
CA MET A 1 36.53 -32.59 -4.24
C MET A 1 35.50 -32.78 -3.14
N GLN A 2 35.10 -31.71 -2.46
CA GLN A 2 34.06 -31.76 -1.43
C GLN A 2 32.70 -31.76 -2.14
N ASP A 3 31.90 -32.79 -1.89
CA ASP A 3 30.50 -32.89 -2.30
C ASP A 3 29.73 -31.75 -1.62
N ILE A 4 29.38 -30.73 -2.41
CA ILE A 4 28.46 -29.68 -1.98
C ILE A 4 27.09 -30.35 -1.90
N ARG A 5 26.62 -30.60 -0.69
CA ARG A 5 25.31 -31.22 -0.40
C ARG A 5 24.22 -30.55 -1.25
N GLN A 6 23.57 -31.33 -2.09
CA GLN A 6 22.40 -30.92 -2.88
C GLN A 6 21.25 -30.37 -2.01
N GLU A 7 21.28 -30.62 -0.69
CA GLU A 7 20.34 -30.04 0.27
C GLU A 7 20.47 -28.50 0.38
N THR A 8 21.68 -27.94 0.30
CA THR A 8 21.88 -26.47 0.43
C THR A 8 21.37 -25.71 -0.79
N LEU A 9 21.39 -26.35 -1.97
CA LEU A 9 20.87 -25.75 -3.20
C LEU A 9 19.34 -25.69 -3.19
N ASN A 10 18.69 -26.73 -2.66
CA ASN A 10 17.23 -26.81 -2.58
C ASN A 10 16.64 -25.84 -1.53
N GLU A 11 17.39 -25.55 -0.45
CA GLU A 11 17.03 -24.50 0.52
C GLU A 11 17.17 -23.09 -0.05
N CYS A 12 18.22 -22.80 -0.81
CA CYS A 12 18.35 -21.52 -1.53
C CYS A 12 17.22 -21.33 -2.54
N THR A 13 16.89 -22.36 -3.33
CA THR A 13 15.81 -22.26 -4.33
C THR A 13 14.41 -22.18 -3.71
N ARG A 14 14.16 -22.80 -2.54
CA ARG A 14 12.92 -22.59 -1.77
C ARG A 14 12.84 -21.20 -1.12
N ALA A 15 13.98 -20.66 -0.68
CA ALA A 15 14.06 -19.30 -0.13
C ALA A 15 13.89 -18.22 -1.22
N GLU A 16 14.22 -18.54 -2.48
CA GLU A 16 14.19 -17.61 -3.63
C GLU A 16 12.80 -17.42 -4.30
N GLN A 17 11.74 -18.09 -3.86
CA GLN A 17 10.36 -17.81 -4.31
C GLN A 17 9.34 -17.75 -3.16
N SER A 18 9.66 -17.05 -2.08
CA SER A 18 8.59 -16.52 -1.24
C SER A 18 7.93 -15.37 -2.01
N ALA A 19 6.76 -15.60 -2.61
CA ALA A 19 6.01 -14.55 -3.28
C ALA A 19 5.86 -13.34 -2.33
N SER A 20 6.24 -12.15 -2.81
CA SER A 20 6.03 -10.92 -2.04
C SER A 20 4.56 -10.54 -2.13
N VAL A 21 3.87 -10.53 -1.00
CA VAL A 21 2.49 -10.08 -0.90
C VAL A 21 2.46 -8.58 -0.69
N VAL A 22 1.61 -7.89 -1.45
CA VAL A 22 1.38 -6.45 -1.31
C VAL A 22 0.04 -6.24 -0.63
N LEU A 23 0.07 -5.58 0.52
CA LEU A 23 -1.08 -5.26 1.33
C LEU A 23 -1.32 -3.75 1.29
N TRP A 24 -2.56 -3.34 1.12
CA TRP A 24 -2.99 -1.95 1.01
C TRP A 24 -3.91 -1.60 2.16
N GLU A 25 -3.63 -0.48 2.80
CA GLU A 25 -4.51 0.15 3.77
C GLU A 25 -4.84 1.54 3.26
N ILE A 26 -6.13 1.83 3.09
CA ILE A 26 -6.65 3.13 2.66
C ILE A 26 -7.40 3.70 3.86
N ASP A 27 -6.80 4.66 4.54
CA ASP A 27 -7.36 5.33 5.71
C ASP A 27 -7.99 6.67 5.29
N LEU A 28 -9.32 6.71 5.30
CA LEU A 28 -10.11 7.90 5.00
C LEU A 28 -10.67 8.56 6.26
N THR A 29 -10.27 8.14 7.46
CA THR A 29 -10.84 8.65 8.73
C THR A 29 -10.64 10.15 8.90
N GLU A 30 -9.55 10.71 8.39
CA GLU A 30 -9.25 12.15 8.45
C GLU A 30 -10.18 12.99 7.57
N VAL A 31 -10.81 12.38 6.57
CA VAL A 31 -11.77 13.05 5.65
C VAL A 31 -13.22 12.64 5.92
N GLY A 32 -13.47 11.94 7.03
CA GLY A 32 -14.81 11.51 7.47
C GLY A 32 -15.27 10.14 6.98
N GLY A 33 -14.38 9.36 6.35
CA GLY A 33 -14.63 7.99 5.91
C GLY A 33 -14.12 6.91 6.88
N GLU A 34 -14.02 5.68 6.38
CA GLU A 34 -13.52 4.51 7.13
C GLU A 34 -12.12 4.08 6.67
N ARG A 35 -11.60 3.01 7.30
CA ARG A 35 -10.37 2.34 6.87
C ARG A 35 -10.68 1.08 6.09
N TYR A 36 -10.04 0.95 4.93
CA TYR A 36 -10.17 -0.21 4.06
C TYR A 36 -8.85 -0.96 3.96
N PHE A 37 -8.92 -2.29 3.96
CA PHE A 37 -7.76 -3.18 3.91
C PHE A 37 -7.90 -4.12 2.73
N PHE A 38 -7.02 -4.02 1.74
CA PHE A 38 -7.10 -4.76 0.49
C PHE A 38 -5.81 -5.54 0.17
N CYS A 39 -6.00 -6.69 -0.46
CA CYS A 39 -4.94 -7.48 -1.09
C CYS A 39 -5.46 -8.00 -2.44
N ASN A 40 -4.58 -8.24 -3.41
CA ASN A 40 -5.01 -8.90 -4.66
C ASN A 40 -5.04 -10.43 -4.54
N GLU A 41 -4.46 -10.97 -3.48
CA GLU A 41 -4.26 -12.40 -3.28
C GLU A 41 -5.18 -12.91 -2.18
N GLN A 42 -5.54 -14.19 -2.28
CA GLN A 42 -6.14 -14.96 -1.20
C GLN A 42 -5.03 -15.76 -0.51
N ASN A 43 -5.25 -16.13 0.74
CA ASN A 43 -4.33 -17.01 1.46
C ASN A 43 -4.45 -18.47 0.96
N GLU A 44 -3.66 -19.39 1.53
CA GLU A 44 -3.62 -20.82 1.12
C GLU A 44 -5.00 -21.51 1.24
N LYS A 45 -5.88 -20.98 2.08
CA LYS A 45 -7.23 -21.50 2.34
C LYS A 45 -8.30 -20.92 1.41
N GLY A 46 -7.94 -20.00 0.51
CA GLY A 46 -8.90 -19.24 -0.29
C GLY A 46 -9.64 -18.15 0.50
N GLU A 47 -9.09 -17.75 1.66
CA GLU A 47 -9.66 -16.73 2.54
C GLU A 47 -8.88 -15.40 2.44
N PRO A 48 -9.40 -14.29 2.99
CA PRO A 48 -8.65 -13.04 3.10
C PRO A 48 -7.29 -13.22 3.80
N VAL A 49 -6.26 -12.57 3.26
CA VAL A 49 -4.93 -12.58 3.86
C VAL A 49 -4.98 -11.86 5.20
N THR A 50 -4.40 -12.45 6.24
CA THR A 50 -4.28 -11.84 7.57
C THR A 50 -2.83 -11.42 7.82
N TRP A 51 -2.62 -10.18 8.24
CA TRP A 51 -1.32 -9.67 8.61
C TRP A 51 -1.41 -8.84 9.89
N GLN A 52 -0.56 -9.14 10.87
CA GLN A 52 -0.60 -8.53 12.21
C GLN A 52 -2.01 -8.61 12.83
N GLY A 53 -2.72 -9.72 12.58
CA GLY A 53 -4.10 -9.92 13.05
C GLY A 53 -5.17 -9.12 12.30
N ARG A 54 -4.82 -8.37 11.25
CA ARG A 54 -5.75 -7.63 10.40
C ARG A 54 -6.03 -8.38 9.11
N GLN A 55 -7.31 -8.56 8.77
CA GLN A 55 -7.70 -9.15 7.48
C GLN A 55 -7.67 -8.12 6.35
N TYR A 56 -7.13 -8.52 5.21
CA TYR A 56 -7.05 -7.79 3.96
C TYR A 56 -7.94 -8.48 2.93
N GLN A 57 -8.97 -7.78 2.49
CA GLN A 57 -9.98 -8.33 1.59
C GLN A 57 -9.42 -8.47 0.17
N PRO A 58 -9.66 -9.61 -0.52
CA PRO A 58 -9.34 -9.78 -1.93
C PRO A 58 -10.10 -8.74 -2.77
N TYR A 59 -9.39 -7.73 -3.28
CA TYR A 59 -10.01 -6.65 -4.05
C TYR A 59 -9.03 -6.14 -5.11
N PRO A 60 -9.45 -5.91 -6.37
CA PRO A 60 -8.52 -5.47 -7.41
C PRO A 60 -8.00 -4.06 -7.12
N ILE A 61 -6.69 -3.98 -6.88
CA ILE A 61 -5.98 -2.75 -6.53
C ILE A 61 -4.55 -2.80 -7.07
N GLN A 62 -4.12 -1.75 -7.77
CA GLN A 62 -2.80 -1.70 -8.36
C GLN A 62 -2.13 -0.35 -8.10
N GLY A 63 -0.85 -0.40 -7.76
CA GLY A 63 -0.03 0.78 -7.59
C GLY A 63 1.19 0.79 -8.50
N SER A 64 1.49 1.94 -9.11
CA SER A 64 2.67 2.19 -9.94
C SER A 64 3.40 3.46 -9.51
N GLY A 65 4.70 3.59 -9.87
CA GLY A 65 5.47 4.80 -9.60
C GLY A 65 5.89 5.00 -8.13
N PHE A 66 5.97 3.94 -7.32
CA PHE A 66 6.36 3.99 -5.90
C PHE A 66 7.89 4.03 -5.67
N GLU A 67 8.66 4.47 -6.66
CA GLU A 67 10.12 4.50 -6.58
C GLU A 67 10.59 5.75 -5.82
N LEU A 68 11.27 5.57 -4.69
CA LEU A 68 11.91 6.68 -3.97
C LEU A 68 13.18 7.11 -4.71
N ASN A 69 13.07 8.10 -5.59
CA ASN A 69 14.23 8.67 -6.27
C ASN A 69 14.94 9.66 -5.34
N GLY A 70 16.15 9.31 -4.87
CA GLY A 70 17.00 10.15 -4.02
C GLY A 70 17.56 11.43 -4.69
N LYS A 71 17.01 11.85 -5.84
CA LYS A 71 17.48 12.99 -6.65
C LYS A 71 16.59 14.25 -6.56
N GLY A 72 15.66 14.31 -5.60
CA GLY A 72 15.00 15.57 -5.21
C GLY A 72 13.73 15.95 -5.99
N THR A 73 13.31 15.15 -6.98
CA THR A 73 11.96 15.23 -7.53
C THR A 73 11.07 14.30 -6.73
N SER A 74 10.01 14.82 -6.13
CA SER A 74 9.03 13.96 -5.47
C SER A 74 8.39 12.99 -6.45
N THR A 75 8.30 11.73 -6.03
CA THR A 75 7.60 10.71 -6.78
C THR A 75 6.10 10.91 -6.62
N ARG A 76 5.37 10.91 -7.74
CA ARG A 76 3.91 10.96 -7.78
C ARG A 76 3.36 9.59 -8.19
N PRO A 77 3.30 8.61 -7.28
CA PRO A 77 2.74 7.31 -7.60
C PRO A 77 1.26 7.41 -7.94
N THR A 78 0.79 6.43 -8.71
CA THR A 78 -0.62 6.27 -9.02
C THR A 78 -1.15 5.03 -8.33
N LEU A 79 -2.31 5.15 -7.69
CA LEU A 79 -3.09 4.02 -7.17
C LEU A 79 -4.38 3.90 -7.97
N THR A 80 -4.60 2.73 -8.57
CA THR A 80 -5.83 2.39 -9.27
C THR A 80 -6.57 1.32 -8.50
N VAL A 81 -7.84 1.58 -8.19
CA VAL A 81 -8.71 0.71 -7.41
C VAL A 81 -9.93 0.37 -8.27
N SER A 82 -10.43 -0.86 -8.16
CA SER A 82 -11.69 -1.22 -8.82
C SER A 82 -12.84 -0.36 -8.31
N ASN A 83 -13.76 0.00 -9.19
CA ASN A 83 -14.98 0.72 -8.86
C ASN A 83 -16.22 -0.15 -9.06
N LEU A 84 -16.12 -1.44 -8.72
CA LEU A 84 -17.24 -2.37 -8.80
C LEU A 84 -18.43 -1.82 -8.01
N TYR A 85 -19.60 -1.81 -8.65
CA TYR A 85 -20.86 -1.30 -8.11
C TYR A 85 -20.85 0.19 -7.73
N GLY A 86 -19.91 0.99 -8.26
CA GLY A 86 -19.87 2.43 -7.99
C GLY A 86 -19.42 2.79 -6.57
N MET A 87 -18.80 1.85 -5.85
CA MET A 87 -18.35 2.03 -4.47
C MET A 87 -17.44 3.26 -4.32
N VAL A 88 -16.43 3.40 -5.19
CA VAL A 88 -15.50 4.53 -5.14
C VAL A 88 -16.16 5.81 -5.63
N THR A 89 -17.11 5.73 -6.56
CA THR A 89 -17.89 6.91 -7.00
C THR A 89 -18.66 7.52 -5.84
N GLY A 90 -19.43 6.73 -5.09
CA GLY A 90 -20.19 7.25 -3.94
C GLY A 90 -19.27 7.88 -2.88
N MET A 91 -18.17 7.20 -2.55
CA MET A 91 -17.20 7.76 -1.59
C MET A 91 -16.55 9.06 -2.08
N ALA A 92 -16.19 9.14 -3.38
CA ALA A 92 -15.60 10.33 -3.96
C ALA A 92 -16.56 11.53 -3.96
N GLU A 93 -17.86 11.30 -4.18
CA GLU A 93 -18.88 12.34 -4.10
C GLU A 93 -19.07 12.87 -2.67
N ASP A 94 -19.08 11.98 -1.68
CA ASP A 94 -19.33 12.32 -0.28
C ASP A 94 -18.09 12.91 0.43
N LEU A 95 -16.87 12.50 0.03
CA LEU A 95 -15.63 12.77 0.76
C LEU A 95 -14.60 13.55 -0.06
N GLN A 96 -15.05 14.54 -0.83
CA GLN A 96 -14.19 15.46 -1.60
C GLN A 96 -13.14 14.73 -2.47
N SER A 97 -13.59 13.76 -3.27
CA SER A 97 -12.74 12.93 -4.12
C SER A 97 -11.65 12.16 -3.37
N LEU A 98 -11.85 11.90 -2.08
CA LEU A 98 -10.92 11.23 -1.17
C LEU A 98 -9.59 11.97 -0.96
N VAL A 99 -9.51 13.24 -1.35
CA VAL A 99 -8.30 14.06 -1.23
C VAL A 99 -7.97 14.26 0.25
N GLY A 100 -6.72 14.03 0.61
CA GLY A 100 -6.31 14.05 2.00
C GLY A 100 -6.65 12.76 2.74
N GLY A 101 -6.91 11.65 2.04
CA GLY A 101 -6.87 10.28 2.60
C GLY A 101 -5.44 9.70 2.59
N THR A 102 -5.14 8.75 3.49
CA THR A 102 -3.82 8.11 3.60
C THR A 102 -3.83 6.75 2.91
N VAL A 103 -2.80 6.47 2.12
CA VAL A 103 -2.54 5.16 1.53
C VAL A 103 -1.28 4.58 2.14
N VAL A 104 -1.40 3.45 2.81
CA VAL A 104 -0.29 2.66 3.34
C VAL A 104 -0.13 1.42 2.48
N ARG A 105 1.04 1.28 1.88
CA ARG A 105 1.43 0.08 1.13
C ARG A 105 2.47 -0.69 1.93
N ARG A 106 2.15 -1.94 2.26
CA ARG A 106 3.03 -2.87 2.95
C ARG A 106 3.45 -3.97 1.98
N LYS A 107 4.74 -4.27 1.95
CA LYS A 107 5.27 -5.43 1.24
C LYS A 107 5.81 -6.40 2.28
N VAL A 108 5.34 -7.64 2.21
CA VAL A 108 5.72 -8.72 3.13
C VAL A 108 6.00 -9.96 2.30
N TYR A 109 7.00 -10.75 2.70
CA TYR A 109 7.18 -12.07 2.08
C TYR A 109 6.14 -13.03 2.64
N ALA A 110 5.47 -13.81 1.78
CA ALA A 110 4.41 -14.72 2.20
C ALA A 110 4.80 -15.60 3.42
N ARG A 111 6.05 -16.08 3.47
CA ARG A 111 6.57 -16.90 4.58
C ARG A 111 6.48 -16.25 5.97
N PHE A 112 6.40 -14.92 6.06
CA PHE A 112 6.33 -14.22 7.34
C PHE A 112 4.90 -13.96 7.80
N LEU A 113 3.90 -14.19 6.94
CA LEU A 113 2.48 -13.94 7.24
C LEU A 113 1.99 -14.72 8.47
N ASP A 114 0.91 -14.22 9.09
CA ASP A 114 0.31 -14.85 10.27
C ASP A 114 -0.02 -16.34 10.01
N ALA A 115 0.10 -17.17 11.04
CA ALA A 115 -0.16 -18.62 10.95
C ALA A 115 -1.55 -18.97 10.41
N VAL A 116 -2.55 -18.12 10.64
CA VAL A 116 -3.92 -18.35 10.17
C VAL A 116 -4.03 -18.44 8.64
N ASN A 117 -3.07 -17.90 7.89
CA ASN A 117 -3.07 -17.93 6.42
C ASN A 117 -2.80 -19.32 5.83
N PHE A 118 -2.29 -20.26 6.62
CA PHE A 118 -1.78 -21.55 6.15
C PHE A 118 -2.57 -22.70 6.78
N VAL A 119 -2.82 -23.78 6.02
CA VAL A 119 -3.60 -24.93 6.52
C VAL A 119 -2.93 -25.56 7.74
N ASN A 120 -1.60 -25.64 7.72
CA ASN A 120 -0.79 -26.24 8.79
C ASN A 120 -0.21 -25.21 9.79
N GLY A 121 -0.68 -23.96 9.76
CA GLY A 121 -0.07 -22.87 10.49
C GLY A 121 1.24 -22.38 9.87
N ASN A 122 1.89 -21.42 10.54
CA ASN A 122 3.19 -20.89 10.11
C ASN A 122 4.12 -20.73 11.31
N ARG A 123 5.28 -21.40 11.27
CA ARG A 123 6.31 -21.30 12.31
C ARG A 123 7.29 -20.15 12.07
N ASP A 124 7.36 -19.70 10.82
CA ASP A 124 8.22 -18.61 10.38
C ASP A 124 7.47 -17.27 10.40
N ALA A 125 6.28 -17.22 11.01
CA ALA A 125 5.50 -15.98 11.15
C ALA A 125 6.32 -14.95 11.92
N ASP A 126 6.53 -13.79 11.30
CA ASP A 126 7.31 -12.70 11.88
C ASP A 126 6.64 -11.37 11.53
N PRO A 127 5.87 -10.76 12.47
CA PRO A 127 5.11 -9.54 12.20
C PRO A 127 5.99 -8.30 11.96
N GLU A 128 7.30 -8.37 12.22
CA GLU A 128 8.23 -7.24 12.02
C GLU A 128 8.79 -7.18 10.59
N GLN A 129 8.64 -8.25 9.81
CA GLN A 129 9.20 -8.36 8.45
C GLN A 129 8.30 -7.71 7.40
N GLU A 130 8.26 -6.37 7.39
CA GLU A 130 7.57 -5.61 6.36
C GLU A 130 8.35 -4.39 5.87
N VAL A 131 8.11 -4.02 4.61
CA VAL A 131 8.50 -2.72 4.07
C VAL A 131 7.25 -1.88 3.92
N ILE A 132 7.16 -0.79 4.69
CA ILE A 132 6.01 0.12 4.69
C ILE A 132 6.35 1.38 3.91
N SER A 133 5.43 1.81 3.05
CA SER A 133 5.45 3.15 2.45
C SER A 133 4.10 3.83 2.67
N ARG A 134 4.13 5.11 3.02
CA ARG A 134 2.94 5.92 3.33
C ARG A 134 2.85 7.08 2.36
N TRP A 135 1.63 7.35 1.92
CA TRP A 135 1.33 8.33 0.90
C TRP A 135 0.02 9.03 1.23
N ARG A 136 -0.15 10.24 0.70
CA ARG A 136 -1.40 10.98 0.74
C ARG A 136 -2.05 11.00 -0.63
N ILE A 137 -3.38 10.86 -0.66
CA ILE A 137 -4.17 11.09 -1.87
C ILE A 137 -4.19 12.60 -2.13
N GLU A 138 -3.61 13.01 -3.25
CA GLU A 138 -3.55 14.41 -3.65
C GLU A 138 -4.71 14.77 -4.58
N GLN A 139 -5.05 13.87 -5.51
CA GLN A 139 -6.12 14.06 -6.46
C GLN A 139 -6.66 12.72 -6.99
N CYS A 140 -7.95 12.69 -7.29
CA CYS A 140 -8.53 11.67 -8.16
C CYS A 140 -8.28 12.09 -9.61
N SER A 141 -7.47 11.33 -10.35
CA SER A 141 -7.11 11.64 -11.74
C SER A 141 -8.08 11.04 -12.74
N GLU A 142 -8.73 9.93 -12.40
CA GLU A 142 -9.69 9.26 -13.25
C GLU A 142 -10.75 8.59 -12.38
N LEU A 143 -12.01 8.73 -12.77
CA LEU A 143 -13.13 8.02 -12.17
C LEU A 143 -14.04 7.52 -13.28
N SER A 144 -14.17 6.21 -13.39
CA SER A 144 -15.03 5.53 -14.37
C SER A 144 -15.94 4.54 -13.67
N ALA A 145 -16.89 3.95 -14.40
CA ALA A 145 -17.76 2.90 -13.86
C ALA A 145 -17.00 1.60 -13.47
N VAL A 146 -15.74 1.44 -13.87
CA VAL A 146 -14.97 0.19 -13.69
C VAL A 146 -13.80 0.38 -12.72
N SER A 147 -13.20 1.56 -12.69
CA SER A 147 -12.03 1.87 -11.88
C SER A 147 -11.96 3.34 -11.49
N ALA A 148 -11.20 3.61 -10.43
CA ALA A 148 -10.79 4.94 -10.02
C ALA A 148 -9.27 4.97 -9.88
N SER A 149 -8.64 6.05 -10.35
CA SER A 149 -7.20 6.28 -10.24
C SER A 149 -6.93 7.54 -9.43
N PHE A 150 -5.94 7.45 -8.55
CA PHE A 150 -5.53 8.49 -7.62
C PHE A 150 -4.05 8.79 -7.78
N VAL A 151 -3.69 10.07 -7.84
CA VAL A 151 -2.31 10.50 -7.73
C VAL A 151 -2.00 10.73 -6.27
N LEU A 152 -0.87 10.19 -5.85
CA LEU A 152 -0.40 10.22 -4.49
C LEU A 152 0.83 11.11 -4.35
N SER A 153 1.02 11.65 -3.15
CA SER A 153 2.21 12.40 -2.75
C SER A 153 2.78 11.88 -1.44
N THR A 154 4.04 12.23 -1.16
CA THR A 154 4.60 11.94 0.16
C THR A 154 3.92 12.81 1.22
N PRO A 155 3.72 12.33 2.46
CA PRO A 155 3.02 13.10 3.50
C PRO A 155 3.63 14.48 3.78
N THR A 156 4.94 14.66 3.54
CA THR A 156 5.66 15.92 3.74
C THR A 156 5.33 16.98 2.68
N GLU A 157 4.79 16.59 1.53
CA GLU A 157 4.45 17.52 0.45
C GLU A 157 3.02 18.05 0.52
N THR A 158 2.14 17.38 1.26
CA THR A 158 0.71 17.73 1.31
C THR A 158 0.42 18.93 2.22
N ASP A 159 1.37 19.83 2.37
CA ASP A 159 1.08 21.16 2.88
C ASP A 159 1.70 22.17 1.91
N GLY A 160 0.83 22.75 1.08
CA GLY A 160 1.02 24.11 0.59
C GLY A 160 0.98 25.09 1.76
N ALA A 161 1.78 24.85 2.80
CA ALA A 161 2.15 25.81 3.80
C ALA A 161 2.85 26.93 3.06
N VAL A 162 2.04 27.91 2.64
CA VAL A 162 2.50 29.26 2.41
C VAL A 162 3.15 29.65 3.74
N PHE A 163 4.47 29.51 3.83
CA PHE A 163 5.22 30.30 4.79
C PHE A 163 4.78 31.75 4.53
N PRO A 164 4.13 32.45 5.47
CA PRO A 164 3.81 33.84 5.24
C PRO A 164 5.15 34.55 5.02
N GLY A 165 5.41 34.90 3.77
CA GLY A 165 6.62 35.62 3.38
C GLY A 165 6.67 36.87 4.23
N ARG A 166 7.63 36.94 5.16
CA ARG A 166 7.94 38.20 5.80
C ARG A 166 8.48 39.11 4.71
N ILE A 167 7.61 39.99 4.22
CA ILE A 167 8.02 41.15 3.45
C ILE A 167 8.88 41.98 4.41
N MET A 168 10.19 41.93 4.23
CA MET A 168 11.10 42.87 4.89
C MET A 168 10.99 44.20 4.14
N LEU A 169 10.11 45.08 4.61
CA LEU A 169 10.14 46.49 4.25
C LEU A 169 11.33 47.12 4.98
N ALA A 170 12.43 47.34 4.25
CA ALA A 170 13.46 48.26 4.70
C ALA A 170 12.89 49.69 4.56
N ASN A 171 12.48 50.29 5.68
CA ASN A 171 12.25 51.73 5.72
C ASN A 171 13.60 52.45 5.86
N THR A 172 13.64 53.59 5.16
CA THR A 172 14.75 54.51 4.85
C THR A 172 15.66 54.86 6.01
#